data_AF-A0A923VRI2-F1
#
_entry.id   AF-A0A923VRI2-F1
#
_cell.length_a   1.000
_cell.length_b   1.000
_cell.length_c   1.000
_cell.angle_alpha   90.00
_cell.angle_beta   90.00
_cell.angle_gamma   90.00
#
_symmetry.space_group_name_H-M   'P 1'
#
loop_
_entity.id
_entity.type
_entity.pdbx_description
1 polymer ?
#
loop_
_entity_poly.entity_id
_entity_poly.type
_entity_poly.pdbx_seq_one_letter_code
_entity_poly.pdbx_strand_id
1 'polypeptide(L)' 'QKNTRIAVFGSTTQKEALDHGLRVDIMAPSPEAPSMTMALEKYIAKANKETKEK' A
#
# COMPACT_ATOMS: atom_id res chain seq x y z
N GLN A 1 -5.28 -0.58 -16.02
CA GLN A 1 -4.43 -0.52 -14.82
C GLN A 1 -4.36 0.86 -14.14
N LYS A 2 -5.04 1.93 -14.62
CA LYS A 2 -4.84 3.29 -14.10
C LYS A 2 -5.21 3.52 -12.62
N ASN A 3 -6.02 2.64 -12.00
CA ASN A 3 -6.47 2.75 -10.61
C ASN A 3 -6.19 1.49 -9.75
N THR A 4 -5.45 0.51 -10.28
CA THR A 4 -5.17 -0.73 -9.53
C THR A 4 -4.11 -0.43 -8.48
N ARG A 5 -4.46 -0.57 -7.20
CA ARG A 5 -3.52 -0.42 -6.08
C ARG A 5 -2.99 -1.80 -5.69
N ILE A 6 -1.68 -1.92 -5.60
CA ILE A 6 -1.03 -3.20 -5.24
C ILE A 6 -0.66 -3.13 -3.76
N ALA A 7 -1.25 -4.05 -3.00
CA ALA A 7 -0.94 -4.24 -1.59
C ALA A 7 -0.13 -5.53 -1.43
N VAL A 8 1.00 -5.44 -0.74
CA VAL A 8 1.88 -6.59 -0.48
C VAL A 8 2.00 -6.85 1.01
N PHE A 9 2.06 -8.14 1.35
CA PHE A 9 2.28 -8.60 2.71
C PHE A 9 3.66 -9.25 2.84
N GLY A 10 4.52 -8.69 3.70
CA GLY A 10 5.88 -9.13 3.97
C GLY A 10 6.93 -8.47 3.07
N SER A 11 8.16 -8.41 3.57
CA SER A 11 9.33 -7.88 2.86
C SER A 11 9.75 -8.75 1.67
N THR A 12 9.53 -10.06 1.74
CA THR A 12 9.79 -11.00 0.64
C THR A 12 8.90 -10.71 -0.56
N THR A 13 7.58 -10.62 -0.35
CA THR A 13 6.60 -10.29 -1.40
C THR A 13 6.82 -8.89 -1.96
N GLN A 14 7.22 -7.92 -1.13
CA GLN A 14 7.59 -6.58 -1.59
C GLN A 14 8.77 -6.62 -2.55
N LYS A 15 9.83 -7.35 -2.19
CA LYS A 15 11.03 -7.45 -3.00
C LYS A 15 10.73 -8.09 -4.36
N GLU A 16 10.01 -9.20 -4.37
CA GLU A 16 9.58 -9.87 -5.61
C GLU A 16 8.69 -8.94 -6.46
N ALA A 17 7.73 -8.25 -5.85
CA ALA A 17 6.88 -7.29 -6.57
C ALA A 17 7.71 -6.19 -7.25
N LEU A 18 8.69 -5.62 -6.54
CA LEU A 18 9.58 -4.61 -7.11
C LEU A 18 10.48 -5.17 -8.22
N ASP A 19 11.00 -6.39 -8.05
CA ASP A 19 11.85 -7.08 -9.02
C ASP A 19 11.09 -7.40 -10.32
N HIS A 20 9.81 -7.72 -10.21
CA HIS A 20 8.88 -7.89 -11.32
C HIS A 20 8.37 -6.56 -11.91
N GLY A 21 8.86 -5.40 -11.45
CA GLY A 21 8.46 -4.08 -11.94
C GLY A 21 7.03 -3.68 -11.53
N LEU A 22 6.45 -4.33 -10.52
CA LEU A 22 5.17 -3.96 -9.96
C LEU A 22 5.33 -2.81 -8.97
N ARG A 23 4.45 -1.82 -9.11
CA ARG A 23 4.35 -0.69 -8.17
C ARG A 23 3.68 -1.16 -6.89
N VAL A 24 4.37 -1.11 -5.76
CA VAL A 24 3.78 -1.37 -4.44
C VAL A 24 3.21 -0.08 -3.86
N ASP A 25 1.89 -0.03 -3.64
CA ASP A 25 1.21 1.13 -3.03
C ASP A 25 0.99 0.97 -1.52
N ILE A 26 0.77 -0.26 -1.06
CA ILE A 26 0.46 -0.57 0.34
C ILE A 26 1.36 -1.71 0.79
N MET A 27 2.01 -1.58 1.95
CA MET A 27 2.80 -2.64 2.56
C MET A 27 2.33 -2.92 3.99
N ALA A 28 2.27 -4.20 4.35
CA ALA A 28 2.19 -4.65 5.75
C ALA A 28 3.02 -5.93 5.93
N PRO A 29 3.47 -6.32 7.13
CA PRO A 29 3.50 -5.50 8.33
C PRO A 29 4.54 -4.38 8.18
N SER A 30 4.20 -3.17 8.61
CA SER A 30 5.14 -2.07 8.82
C SER A 30 5.03 -1.61 10.27
N PRO A 31 6.04 -0.89 10.82
CA PRO A 31 5.99 -0.36 12.18
C PRO A 31 4.72 0.48 12.45
N GLU A 32 4.23 1.10 11.39
CA GLU A 32 3.07 1.95 11.36
C GLU A 32 1.75 1.21 11.09
N ALA A 33 1.79 0.01 10.51
CA ALA A 33 0.64 -0.80 10.16
C ALA A 33 1.00 -2.29 10.31
N PRO A 34 0.86 -2.86 11.52
CA PRO A 34 1.19 -4.26 11.79
C PRO A 34 0.25 -5.26 11.09
N SER A 35 -0.93 -4.83 10.63
CA SER A 35 -1.91 -5.67 9.92
C SER A 35 -2.29 -5.09 8.56
N MET A 36 -2.69 -5.97 7.63
CA MET A 36 -3.19 -5.55 6.31
C MET A 36 -4.43 -4.65 6.40
N THR A 37 -5.33 -4.92 7.36
CA THR A 37 -6.51 -4.09 7.60
C THR A 37 -6.12 -2.65 7.96
N MET A 38 -5.16 -2.50 8.88
CA MET A 38 -4.68 -1.18 9.30
C MET A 38 -3.91 -0.46 8.19
N ALA A 39 -3.18 -1.21 7.36
CA ALA A 39 -2.51 -0.65 6.18
C ALA A 39 -3.51 -0.13 5.14
N LEU A 40 -4.63 -0.84 4.92
CA LEU A 40 -5.71 -0.39 4.05
C LEU A 40 -6.43 0.84 4.62
N GLU A 41 -6.76 0.87 5.91
CA GLU A 41 -7.40 2.02 6.56
C GLU A 41 -6.53 3.28 6.43
N LYS A 42 -5.22 3.17 6.74
CA LYS A 42 -4.28 4.28 6.55
C LYS A 42 -4.22 4.75 5.11
N TYR A 43 -4.19 3.81 4.17
CA TYR A 43 -4.15 4.13 2.75
C TYR A 43 -5.41 4.86 2.28
N ILE A 44 -6.60 4.36 2.66
CA ILE A 44 -7.89 4.97 2.34
C ILE A 44 -7.99 6.36 2.98
N ALA A 45 -7.59 6.50 4.25
CA ALA A 45 -7.57 7.78 4.95
C ALA A 45 -6.67 8.80 4.24
N LYS A 46 -5.46 8.39 3.81
CA LYS A 46 -4.54 9.26 3.06
C LYS A 46 -5.11 9.64 1.69
N ALA A 47 -5.60 8.65 0.93
CA ALA A 47 -6.14 8.85 -0.41
C ALA A 47 -7.39 9.76 -0.42
N ASN A 48 -8.25 9.65 0.61
CA ASN A 48 -9.43 10.49 0.76
C ASN A 48 -9.14 11.87 1.37
N LYS A 49 -7.98 12.05 2.02
CA LYS A 49 -7.55 13.35 2.54
C LYS A 49 -6.95 14.21 1.43
N GLU A 50 -6.19 13.61 0.51
CA GLU A 50 -5.62 14.31 -0.66
C GLU A 50 -6.67 14.87 -1.63
N THR A 51 -7.89 14.33 -1.65
CA THR A 51 -9.00 14.86 -2.47
C THR A 51 -9.69 16.09 -1.88
N LYS A 52 -9.40 16.49 -0.63
CA LYS A 52 -9.99 17.69 0.00
C LYS A 52 -9.12 18.96 -0.07
N GLU A 53 -7.90 18.87 -0.61
CA GLU A 53 -6.96 20.01 -0.71
C GLU A 53 -6.70 20.46 -2.16
N LYS A 54 -7.60 20.16 -3.10
CA LYS A 54 -7.63 20.75 -4.45
C LYS A 54 -8.96 21.43 -4.69
#